data_AF-A0A943AWW7-F1
#
_entry.id   AF-A0A943AWW7-F1
#
_cell.length_a   1.000
_cell.length_b   1.000
_cell.length_c   1.000
_cell.angle_alpha   90.00
_cell.angle_beta   90.00
_cell.angle_gamma   90.00
#
_symmetry.space_group_name_H-M   'P 1'
#
loop_
_entity.id
_entity.type
_entity.pdbx_description
1 polymer ?
#
loop_
_entity_poly.entity_id
_entity_poly.type
_entity_poly.pdbx_seq_one_letter_code
_entity_poly.pdbx_strand_id
1 'polypeptide(L)'
;MDNFSVRSERNFHNLAAKPKRMHLLDKPNGYASAMVKSSLPHQMRFTVQALEKELYTAGDPHVLQIKLLGDDSRELSSWKLFADGTCVASGSGDFARECFCDGAEVFLDLCRDAVEAAELRHWSQREYELLSAARGVAMA
;
A
#
# COMPACT_ATOMS: atom_id res chain seq x y z
N MET A 1 -12.85 -59.12 4.51
CA MET A 1 -11.45 -58.91 4.08
C MET A 1 -11.45 -57.93 2.94
N ASP A 2 -10.82 -56.81 3.26
CA ASP A 2 -10.78 -55.52 2.59
C ASP A 2 -10.04 -55.54 1.25
N ASN A 3 -10.44 -54.68 0.32
CA ASN A 3 -9.60 -53.58 -0.17
C ASN A 3 -10.26 -52.85 -1.34
N PHE A 4 -11.05 -51.81 -1.05
CA PHE A 4 -11.27 -50.72 -1.99
C PHE A 4 -10.15 -49.71 -1.77
N SER A 5 -9.14 -49.73 -2.65
CA SER A 5 -8.06 -48.75 -2.66
C SER A 5 -8.64 -47.39 -3.04
N VAL A 6 -8.96 -46.59 -2.01
CA VAL A 6 -9.32 -45.18 -2.13
C VAL A 6 -8.15 -44.46 -2.77
N ARG A 7 -8.30 -44.01 -4.01
CA ARG A 7 -7.41 -43.01 -4.61
C ARG A 7 -7.51 -41.76 -3.76
N SER A 8 -6.50 -41.55 -2.90
CA SER A 8 -6.29 -40.30 -2.20
C SER A 8 -6.27 -39.16 -3.23
N GLU A 9 -7.28 -38.29 -3.19
CA GLU A 9 -7.22 -36.96 -3.80
C GLU A 9 -5.97 -36.26 -3.26
N ARG A 10 -4.94 -36.19 -4.09
CA ARG A 10 -3.77 -35.38 -3.80
C ARG A 10 -4.20 -33.93 -4.01
N ASN A 11 -4.63 -33.27 -2.93
CA ASN A 11 -4.87 -31.84 -2.92
C ASN A 11 -3.57 -31.11 -3.27
N PHE A 12 -3.43 -30.69 -4.53
CA PHE A 12 -2.32 -29.88 -4.97
C PHE A 12 -2.55 -28.42 -4.57
N HIS A 13 -2.43 -28.12 -3.26
CA HIS A 13 -2.42 -26.74 -2.77
C HIS A 13 -1.25 -25.89 -3.32
N ASN A 14 -0.31 -26.52 -4.03
CA ASN A 14 0.87 -25.89 -4.62
C ASN A 14 0.72 -25.55 -6.11
N LEU A 15 -0.45 -25.80 -6.72
CA LEU A 15 -0.75 -25.44 -8.11
C LEU A 15 -1.48 -24.08 -8.24
N ALA A 16 -1.47 -23.26 -7.18
CA ALA A 16 -1.85 -21.86 -7.34
C ALA A 16 -0.88 -21.21 -8.33
N ALA A 17 -1.41 -20.63 -9.41
CA ALA A 17 -0.62 -19.86 -10.36
C ALA A 17 0.23 -18.86 -9.59
N LYS A 18 1.55 -18.80 -9.87
CA LYS A 18 2.43 -17.84 -9.21
C LYS A 18 1.82 -16.45 -9.39
N PRO A 19 1.55 -15.70 -8.31
CA PRO A 19 1.02 -14.34 -8.43
C PRO A 19 1.92 -13.51 -9.35
N LYS A 20 1.32 -12.65 -10.17
CA LYS A 20 2.07 -11.70 -11.02
C LYS A 20 3.05 -10.93 -10.14
N ARG A 21 4.31 -10.84 -10.58
CA ARG A 21 5.37 -10.23 -9.78
C ARG A 21 5.16 -8.72 -9.73
N MET A 22 5.16 -8.16 -8.52
CA MET A 22 5.08 -6.72 -8.33
C MET A 22 6.41 -6.03 -8.70
N HIS A 23 6.29 -4.88 -9.34
CA HIS A 23 7.31 -3.86 -9.46
C HIS A 23 7.37 -3.10 -8.13
N LEU A 24 8.56 -3.03 -7.54
CA LEU A 24 8.75 -2.47 -6.21
C LEU A 24 9.35 -1.06 -6.32
N LEU A 25 8.69 -0.09 -5.71
CA LEU A 25 9.19 1.26 -5.55
C LEU A 25 10.35 1.27 -4.54
N ASP A 26 10.14 0.64 -3.38
CA ASP A 26 11.23 0.39 -2.43
C ASP A 26 11.98 -0.89 -2.79
N LYS A 27 13.09 -0.74 -3.52
CA LYS A 27 13.89 -1.88 -4.00
C LYS A 27 14.62 -2.58 -2.83
N PRO A 28 14.58 -3.92 -2.75
CA PRO A 28 15.38 -4.66 -1.79
C PRO A 28 16.86 -4.67 -2.19
N ASN A 29 17.73 -4.63 -1.18
CA ASN A 29 19.19 -4.66 -1.31
C ASN A 29 19.80 -6.03 -0.92
N GLY A 30 18.98 -7.02 -0.61
CA GLY A 30 19.40 -8.35 -0.19
C GLY A 30 18.22 -9.26 0.16
N TYR A 31 18.52 -10.50 0.58
CA TYR A 31 17.49 -11.50 0.87
C TYR A 31 16.57 -11.08 2.03
N ALA A 32 17.15 -10.63 3.15
CA ALA A 32 16.37 -10.20 4.32
C ALA A 32 15.45 -9.01 4.00
N SER A 33 15.95 -8.01 3.26
CA SER A 33 15.12 -6.87 2.87
C SER A 33 14.06 -7.25 1.84
N ALA A 34 14.32 -8.23 0.96
CA ALA A 34 13.31 -8.74 0.03
C ALA A 34 12.11 -9.36 0.76
N MET A 35 12.31 -10.05 1.89
CA MET A 35 11.21 -10.64 2.68
C MET A 35 10.20 -9.59 3.17
N VAL A 36 10.68 -8.41 3.55
CA VAL A 36 9.83 -7.33 4.06
C VAL A 36 9.30 -6.45 2.93
N LYS A 37 10.20 -5.99 2.05
CA LYS A 37 9.91 -5.02 1.01
C LYS A 37 9.07 -5.58 -0.13
N SER A 38 9.04 -6.90 -0.33
CA SER A 38 8.16 -7.50 -1.34
C SER A 38 6.68 -7.55 -0.93
N SER A 39 6.34 -7.19 0.31
CA SER A 39 4.95 -7.18 0.77
C SER A 39 4.18 -5.97 0.21
N LEU A 40 2.94 -6.22 -0.22
CA LEU A 40 2.05 -5.17 -0.74
C LEU A 40 1.79 -4.06 0.30
N PRO A 41 1.45 -4.37 1.57
CA PRO A 41 1.29 -3.35 2.61
C PRO A 41 2.54 -2.47 2.82
N HIS A 42 3.74 -3.03 2.68
CA HIS A 42 4.97 -2.25 2.79
C HIS A 42 5.12 -1.28 1.61
N GLN A 43 4.96 -1.77 0.38
CA GLN A 43 5.08 -0.92 -0.81
C GLN A 43 4.06 0.22 -0.83
N MET A 44 2.82 -0.04 -0.42
CA MET A 44 1.79 1.00 -0.32
C MET A 44 2.14 2.08 0.71
N ARG A 45 2.59 1.69 1.92
CA ARG A 45 3.04 2.65 2.94
C ARG A 45 4.24 3.46 2.47
N PHE A 46 5.22 2.79 1.86
CA PHE A 46 6.41 3.46 1.32
C PHE A 46 6.04 4.46 0.22
N THR A 47 5.12 4.09 -0.67
CA THR A 47 4.65 4.97 -1.75
C THR A 47 4.04 6.25 -1.20
N VAL A 48 3.18 6.15 -0.19
CA VAL A 48 2.56 7.31 0.46
C VAL A 48 3.58 8.18 1.19
N GLN A 49 4.59 7.58 1.84
CA GLN A 49 5.70 8.32 2.44
C GLN A 49 6.57 9.03 1.40
N ALA A 50 6.81 8.39 0.25
CA ALA A 50 7.55 8.99 -0.85
C ALA A 50 6.80 10.20 -1.43
N LEU A 51 5.49 10.06 -1.64
CA LEU A 51 4.63 11.15 -2.12
C LEU A 51 4.58 12.32 -1.15
N GLU A 52 4.41 12.08 0.16
CA GLU A 52 4.42 13.16 1.16
C GLU A 52 5.73 13.95 1.13
N LYS A 53 6.86 13.26 0.97
CA LYS A 53 8.16 13.90 0.82
C LYS A 53 8.25 14.71 -0.48
N GLU A 54 7.73 14.18 -1.58
CA GLU A 54 7.67 14.87 -2.88
C GLU A 54 6.89 16.18 -2.77
N LEU A 55 5.68 16.14 -2.21
CA LEU A 55 4.81 17.28 -1.95
C LEU A 55 5.49 18.34 -1.06
N TYR A 56 6.15 17.89 0.02
CA TYR A 56 6.93 18.78 0.87
C TYR A 56 8.06 19.49 0.09
N THR A 57 8.80 18.76 -0.76
CA THR A 57 9.86 19.37 -1.58
C THR A 57 9.36 20.28 -2.68
N ALA A 58 8.14 20.05 -3.18
CA ALA A 58 7.49 20.88 -4.18
C ALA A 58 6.95 22.21 -3.60
N GLY A 59 6.95 22.37 -2.27
CA GLY A 59 6.41 23.55 -1.60
C GLY A 59 4.90 23.52 -1.38
N ASP A 60 4.28 22.35 -1.54
CA ASP A 60 2.85 22.12 -1.31
C ASP A 60 2.65 20.98 -0.30
N PRO A 61 3.01 21.20 0.98
CA PRO A 61 3.12 20.12 1.95
C PRO A 61 1.74 19.64 2.42
N HIS A 62 1.47 18.35 2.25
CA HIS A 62 0.29 17.66 2.77
C HIS A 62 0.68 16.48 3.66
N VAL A 63 -0.05 16.28 4.76
CA VAL A 63 0.16 15.13 5.63
C VAL A 63 -0.63 13.95 5.09
N LEU A 64 0.07 12.92 4.61
CA LEU A 64 -0.55 11.75 4.01
C LEU A 64 -0.60 10.58 5.00
N GLN A 65 -1.65 9.78 4.87
CA GLN A 65 -1.82 8.55 5.64
C GLN A 65 -2.51 7.51 4.78
N ILE A 66 -2.10 6.25 4.91
CA ILE A 66 -2.82 5.14 4.29
C ILE A 66 -3.29 4.15 5.35
N LYS A 67 -4.59 3.95 5.39
CA LYS A 67 -5.22 2.93 6.21
C LYS A 67 -5.39 1.68 5.37
N LEU A 68 -4.73 0.61 5.79
CA LEU A 68 -4.81 -0.70 5.20
C LEU A 68 -5.80 -1.53 6.03
N LEU A 69 -6.81 -2.10 5.37
CA LEU A 69 -7.82 -2.94 5.99
C LEU A 69 -7.66 -4.38 5.47
N GLY A 70 -7.67 -5.33 6.38
CA GLY A 70 -7.65 -6.76 6.11
C GLY A 70 -8.47 -7.48 7.18
N ASP A 71 -8.92 -8.69 6.89
CA ASP A 71 -9.31 -9.62 7.94
C ASP A 71 -8.03 -10.25 8.55
N ASP A 72 -8.18 -11.21 9.48
CA ASP A 72 -7.03 -11.93 10.03
C ASP A 72 -6.26 -12.77 8.99
N SER A 73 -6.75 -12.84 7.74
CA SER A 73 -5.99 -13.44 6.64
C SER A 73 -4.86 -12.48 6.23
N ARG A 74 -3.76 -13.05 5.74
CA ARG A 74 -2.57 -12.28 5.34
C ARG A 74 -2.80 -11.37 4.12
N GLU A 75 -4.02 -11.29 3.62
CA GLU A 75 -4.38 -10.55 2.42
C GLU A 75 -5.04 -9.22 2.78
N LEU A 76 -4.52 -8.16 2.17
CA LEU A 76 -5.09 -6.83 2.24
C LEU A 76 -6.45 -6.84 1.52
N SER A 77 -7.55 -6.55 2.20
CA SER A 77 -8.88 -6.54 1.58
C SER A 77 -9.17 -5.21 0.90
N SER A 78 -8.88 -4.10 1.59
CA SER A 78 -9.13 -2.75 1.08
C SER A 78 -8.17 -1.73 1.70
N TRP A 79 -8.18 -0.53 1.13
CA TRP A 79 -7.36 0.57 1.61
C TRP A 79 -8.08 1.91 1.46
N LYS A 80 -7.65 2.88 2.27
CA LYS A 80 -8.09 4.28 2.20
C LYS A 80 -6.87 5.19 2.31
N LEU A 81 -6.72 6.11 1.37
CA LEU A 81 -5.74 7.18 1.38
C LEU A 81 -6.38 8.43 1.99
N PHE A 82 -5.66 9.05 2.91
CA PHE A 82 -6.03 10.30 3.53
C PHE A 82 -4.95 11.35 3.28
N ALA A 83 -5.39 12.58 3.07
CA ALA A 83 -4.57 13.77 3.02
C ALA A 83 -5.16 14.80 3.97
N ASP A 84 -4.37 15.27 4.93
CA ASP A 84 -4.77 16.20 5.98
C ASP A 84 -6.00 15.77 6.80
N GLY A 85 -6.19 14.46 6.92
CA GLY A 85 -7.34 13.84 7.59
C GLY A 85 -8.56 13.65 6.70
N THR A 86 -8.57 14.15 5.47
CA THR A 86 -9.64 13.94 4.49
C THR A 86 -9.38 12.66 3.69
N CYS A 87 -10.39 11.79 3.54
CA CYS A 87 -10.27 10.60 2.70
C CYS A 87 -10.32 11.01 1.22
N VAL A 88 -9.21 10.86 0.49
CA VAL A 88 -9.08 11.31 -0.90
C VAL A 88 -9.20 10.17 -1.91
N ALA A 89 -8.88 8.93 -1.51
CA ALA A 89 -9.08 7.75 -2.34
C ALA A 89 -9.32 6.50 -1.50
N SER A 90 -9.94 5.49 -2.12
CA SER A 90 -10.08 4.16 -1.54
C SER A 90 -10.15 3.12 -2.65
N GLY A 91 -9.75 1.89 -2.33
CA GLY A 91 -9.79 0.79 -3.29
C GLY A 91 -9.66 -0.58 -2.62
N SER A 92 -9.70 -1.63 -3.43
CA SER A 92 -9.44 -3.00 -2.98
C SER A 92 -7.94 -3.30 -2.92
N GLY A 93 -7.55 -4.31 -2.15
CA GLY A 93 -6.18 -4.81 -2.16
C GLY A 93 -5.78 -5.45 -3.49
N ASP A 94 -6.72 -6.09 -4.19
CA ASP A 94 -6.50 -6.64 -5.53
C ASP A 94 -6.16 -5.55 -6.54
N PHE A 95 -6.90 -4.44 -6.52
CA PHE A 95 -6.61 -3.28 -7.36
C PHE A 95 -5.23 -2.69 -7.06
N ALA A 96 -4.90 -2.51 -5.78
CA ALA A 96 -3.57 -2.04 -5.40
C ALA A 96 -2.46 -2.99 -5.91
N ARG A 97 -2.67 -4.31 -5.79
CA ARG A 97 -1.75 -5.31 -6.31
C ARG A 97 -1.57 -5.19 -7.83
N GLU A 98 -2.66 -5.00 -8.56
CA GLU A 98 -2.63 -4.81 -10.01
C GLU A 98 -1.79 -3.59 -10.40
N CYS A 99 -1.97 -2.45 -9.73
CA CYS A 99 -1.13 -1.26 -9.94
C CYS A 99 0.37 -1.60 -9.84
N PHE A 100 0.80 -2.27 -8.76
CA PHE A 100 2.20 -2.66 -8.62
C PHE A 100 2.63 -3.73 -9.62
N CYS A 101 1.71 -4.55 -10.13
CA CYS A 101 2.04 -5.49 -11.20
C CYS A 101 2.20 -4.82 -12.56
N ASP A 102 1.65 -3.61 -12.75
CA ASP A 102 1.75 -2.85 -14.00
C ASP A 102 2.95 -1.89 -14.00
N GLY A 103 3.35 -1.38 -12.83
CA GLY A 103 4.56 -0.60 -12.68
C GLY A 103 4.81 -0.15 -11.24
N ALA A 104 6.07 0.22 -10.95
CA ALA A 104 6.45 0.65 -9.60
C ALA A 104 5.79 1.99 -9.20
N GLU A 105 5.55 2.85 -10.19
CA GLU A 105 5.01 4.21 -10.00
C GLU A 105 3.49 4.27 -10.18
N VAL A 106 2.82 3.24 -10.71
CA VAL A 106 1.39 3.31 -11.05
C VAL A 106 0.53 3.62 -9.82
N PHE A 107 0.85 3.01 -8.68
CA PHE A 107 0.16 3.31 -7.42
C PHE A 107 0.57 4.69 -6.85
N LEU A 108 1.79 5.17 -7.13
CA LEU A 108 2.24 6.50 -6.75
C LEU A 108 1.47 7.57 -7.52
N ASP A 109 1.38 7.42 -8.84
CA ASP A 109 0.68 8.34 -9.74
C ASP A 109 -0.81 8.39 -9.36
N LEU A 110 -1.43 7.24 -9.11
CA LEU A 110 -2.80 7.18 -8.55
C LEU A 110 -2.94 7.99 -7.25
N CYS A 111 -2.01 7.86 -6.30
CA CYS A 111 -2.07 8.62 -5.06
C CYS A 111 -1.89 10.12 -5.31
N ARG A 112 -0.99 10.50 -6.24
CA ARG A 112 -0.74 11.90 -6.61
C ARG A 112 -2.00 12.53 -7.21
N ASP A 113 -2.59 11.87 -8.21
CA ASP A 113 -3.83 12.30 -8.87
C ASP A 113 -4.97 12.47 -7.85
N ALA A 114 -5.09 11.56 -6.88
CA ALA A 114 -6.12 11.63 -5.85
C ALA A 114 -5.93 12.83 -4.90
N VAL A 115 -4.69 13.17 -4.55
CA VAL A 115 -4.39 14.35 -3.72
C VAL A 115 -4.66 15.63 -4.50
N GLU A 116 -4.20 15.71 -5.75
CA GLU A 116 -4.43 16.87 -6.62
C GLU A 116 -5.92 17.11 -6.87
N ALA A 117 -6.69 16.05 -7.13
CA ALA A 117 -8.13 16.14 -7.37
C ALA A 117 -8.95 16.50 -6.12
N ALA A 118 -8.38 16.39 -4.92
CA ALA A 118 -9.09 16.67 -3.67
C ALA A 118 -9.18 18.18 -3.33
N GLU A 119 -8.55 19.05 -4.13
CA GLU A 119 -8.58 20.51 -3.98
C GLU A 119 -8.37 20.98 -2.53
N LEU A 120 -7.36 20.38 -1.88
CA LEU A 120 -7.10 20.61 -0.47
C LEU A 120 -6.63 22.04 -0.21
N ARG A 121 -6.80 22.48 1.04
CA ARG A 121 -6.24 23.77 1.46
C ARG A 121 -4.71 23.71 1.43
N HIS A 122 -4.10 24.81 1.03
CA HIS A 122 -2.67 24.97 1.15
C HIS A 122 -2.30 25.25 2.60
N TRP A 123 -1.23 24.63 3.06
CA TRP A 123 -0.75 24.78 4.43
C TRP A 123 0.52 25.62 4.50
N SER A 124 0.62 26.45 5.53
CA SER A 124 1.92 26.97 5.93
C SER A 124 2.79 25.85 6.50
N GLN A 125 4.12 26.02 6.45
CA GLN A 125 5.05 25.05 7.03
C GLN A 125 4.73 24.74 8.51
N ARG A 126 4.34 25.77 9.28
CA ARG A 126 3.98 25.62 10.70
C ARG A 126 2.73 24.76 10.90
N GLU A 127 1.72 24.93 10.07
CA GLU A 127 0.49 24.13 10.16
C GLU A 127 0.74 22.68 9.74
N TYR A 128 1.51 22.48 8.67
CA TYR A 128 1.96 21.15 8.26
C TYR A 128 2.73 20.44 9.39
N GLU A 129 3.69 21.11 10.02
CA GLU A 129 4.46 20.55 11.15
C GLU A 129 3.54 20.15 12.31
N LEU A 130 2.54 20.98 12.63
CA LEU A 130 1.56 20.70 13.69
C LEU A 130 0.68 19.48 13.35
N LEU A 131 0.19 19.36 12.13
CA LEU A 131 -0.58 18.19 11.67
C LEU A 131 0.27 16.93 11.64
N SER A 132 1.51 17.04 11.19
CA SER A 132 2.45 15.91 11.12
C SER A 132 2.75 15.37 12.53
N ALA A 133 2.94 16.27 13.50
CA ALA A 133 3.07 15.91 14.91
C ALA A 133 1.79 15.26 15.46
N ALA A 134 0.62 15.81 15.15
CA ALA A 134 -0.67 15.25 15.59
C ALA A 134 -0.92 13.83 15.05
N ARG A 135 -0.55 13.56 13.80
CA ARG A 135 -0.59 12.20 13.22
C ARG A 135 0.21 11.19 14.06
N GLY A 136 1.40 11.58 14.52
CA GLY A 136 2.25 10.71 15.33
C GLY A 136 1.59 10.26 16.63
N VAL A 137 0.75 11.11 17.23
CA VAL A 137 -0.01 10.79 18.45
C VAL A 137 -1.21 9.90 18.16
N ALA A 138 -1.93 10.12 17.05
CA ALA A 138 -3.12 9.36 16.69
C ALA A 138 -2.82 7.91 16.24
N MET A 139 -1.57 7.63 15.85
CA MET A 139 -1.11 6.33 15.33
C MET A 139 -0.29 5.53 16.35
N ALA A 140 -0.07 6.06 17.55
CA ALA A 140 0.62 5.40 18.68
C ALA A 140 -0.35 4.55 19.51
#